data_AF-A0A8X6WHK4-F1
#
_entry.id   AF-A0A8X6WHK4-F1
#
_cell.length_a   1.000
_cell.length_b   1.000
_cell.length_c   1.000
_cell.angle_alpha   90.00
_cell.angle_beta   90.00
_cell.angle_gamma   90.00
#
_symmetry.space_group_name_H-M   'P 1'
#
loop_
_entity.id
_entity.type
_entity.pdbx_description
1 polymer ?
#
loop_
_entity_poly.entity_id
_entity_poly.type
_entity_poly.pdbx_seq_one_letter_code
_entity_poly.pdbx_strand_id
1 'polypeptide(L)'
;MYSAVNGNGRAAIRLYQKRFPSSHMLNHKMFQRLRRQLRENGSFIASTDGRGRPRTVRQHLEEVILDHVDETPGTSRRAVACCLHVSQPTVRRVLLWDCWWMQFLKLF
;
A
#
# COMPACT_ATOMS: atom_id res chain seq x y z
N MET A 1 -17.91 22.96 -4.01
CA MET A 1 -17.17 24.23 -3.79
C MET A 1 -16.41 24.67 -5.03
N TYR A 2 -15.51 23.87 -5.58
CA TYR A 2 -14.72 24.26 -6.76
C TYR A 2 -15.56 24.53 -8.03
N SER A 3 -16.59 23.72 -8.29
CA SER A 3 -17.53 23.94 -9.41
C SER A 3 -18.42 25.17 -9.19
N ALA A 4 -18.76 25.49 -7.94
CA ALA A 4 -19.61 26.63 -7.58
C ALA A 4 -18.94 27.99 -7.81
N VAL A 5 -17.61 28.02 -7.94
CA VAL A 5 -16.83 29.24 -8.22
C VAL A 5 -16.22 29.22 -9.63
N ASN A 6 -16.87 28.52 -10.55
CA ASN A 6 -16.48 28.42 -11.96
C ASN A 6 -14.99 28.02 -12.16
N GLY A 7 -14.49 27.10 -11.34
CA GLY A 7 -13.10 26.61 -11.45
C GLY A 7 -12.02 27.55 -10.89
N ASN A 8 -12.39 28.60 -10.15
CA ASN A 8 -11.42 29.45 -9.46
C ASN A 8 -10.97 28.82 -8.13
N GLY A 9 -9.73 28.32 -8.08
CA GLY A 9 -9.20 27.63 -6.89
C GLY A 9 -9.05 28.54 -5.66
N ARG A 10 -8.74 29.83 -5.85
CA ARG A 10 -8.60 30.79 -4.74
C ARG A 10 -9.95 31.16 -4.14
N ALA A 11 -10.97 31.35 -4.98
CA ALA A 11 -12.33 31.57 -4.49
C ALA A 11 -12.88 30.33 -3.76
N ALA A 12 -12.55 29.13 -4.24
CA ALA A 12 -12.93 27.88 -3.58
C ALA A 12 -12.31 27.75 -2.19
N ILE A 13 -11.06 28.17 -1.99
CA ILE A 13 -10.43 28.21 -0.66
C ILE A 13 -11.19 29.14 0.28
N ARG A 14 -11.51 30.36 -0.14
CA ARG A 14 -12.20 31.33 0.74
C ARG A 14 -13.55 30.80 1.21
N LEU A 15 -14.30 30.16 0.30
CA LEU A 15 -15.55 29.47 0.66
C LEU A 15 -15.31 28.26 1.57
N TYR A 16 -14.24 27.50 1.33
CA TYR A 16 -13.87 26.36 2.16
C TYR A 16 -13.51 26.80 3.59
N GLN A 17 -12.69 27.84 3.73
CA GLN A 17 -12.32 28.44 5.01
C GLN A 17 -13.52 29.02 5.75
N LYS A 18 -14.43 29.69 5.03
CA LYS A 18 -15.68 30.19 5.64
C LYS A 18 -16.54 29.06 6.20
N ARG A 19 -16.55 27.90 5.56
CA ARG A 19 -17.33 26.73 6.00
C ARG A 19 -16.60 25.90 7.06
N PHE A 20 -15.27 25.85 7.02
CA PHE A 20 -14.43 25.03 7.88
C PHE A 20 -13.27 25.88 8.45
N PRO A 21 -13.53 26.67 9.50
CA PRO A 21 -12.56 27.64 10.02
C PRO A 21 -11.34 27.01 10.68
N SER A 22 -11.43 25.77 11.17
CA SER A 22 -10.35 25.06 11.87
C SER A 22 -9.52 24.11 10.98
N SER A 23 -9.80 24.05 9.68
CA SER A 23 -9.10 23.12 8.77
C SER A 23 -7.74 23.67 8.32
N HIS A 24 -6.72 22.80 8.29
CA HIS A 24 -5.41 23.12 7.73
C HIS A 24 -5.55 23.63 6.28
N MET A 25 -4.84 24.71 5.95
CA MET A 25 -5.07 25.44 4.70
C MET A 25 -4.75 24.60 3.46
N LEU A 26 -5.79 24.25 2.69
CA LEU A 26 -5.64 23.54 1.43
C LEU A 26 -5.03 24.47 0.36
N ASN A 27 -4.07 23.97 -0.42
CA ASN A 27 -3.52 24.71 -1.55
C ASN A 27 -4.57 24.83 -2.68
N HIS A 28 -4.63 25.97 -3.38
CA HIS A 28 -5.63 26.24 -4.43
C HIS A 28 -5.52 25.26 -5.60
N LYS A 29 -4.29 24.74 -5.84
CA LYS A 29 -4.02 23.71 -6.84
C LYS A 29 -4.62 22.35 -6.46
N MET A 30 -4.95 22.11 -5.18
CA MET A 30 -5.54 20.85 -4.73
C MET A 30 -6.94 20.66 -5.33
N PHE A 31 -7.76 21.71 -5.38
CA PHE A 31 -9.08 21.64 -5.99
C PHE A 31 -9.01 21.29 -7.49
N GLN A 32 -8.03 21.85 -8.20
CA GLN A 32 -7.75 21.52 -9.60
C GLN A 32 -7.32 20.05 -9.76
N ARG A 33 -6.40 19.58 -8.92
CA ARG A 33 -5.93 18.19 -8.94
C ARG A 33 -7.07 17.20 -8.67
N LEU A 34 -7.93 17.49 -7.68
CA LEU A 34 -9.09 16.65 -7.37
C LEU A 34 -10.08 16.59 -8.53
N ARG A 35 -10.40 17.73 -9.16
CA ARG A 35 -11.27 17.74 -10.35
C ARG A 35 -10.65 16.95 -11.50
N ARG A 36 -9.35 17.09 -11.71
CA ARG A 36 -8.63 16.35 -12.75
C ARG A 36 -8.66 14.85 -12.48
N GLN A 37 -8.35 14.42 -11.25
CA GLN A 37 -8.42 13.00 -10.85
C GLN A 37 -9.82 12.41 -11.02
N LEU A 38 -10.88 13.14 -10.64
CA LEU A 38 -12.25 12.69 -10.89
C LEU A 38 -12.55 12.52 -12.38
N ARG A 39 -12.08 13.44 -13.22
CA ARG A 39 -12.31 13.37 -14.67
C ARG A 39 -11.53 12.23 -15.32
N GLU A 40 -10.29 12.02 -14.90
CA GLU A 40 -9.36 11.06 -15.53
C GLU A 40 -9.53 9.64 -14.98
N ASN A 41 -9.73 9.49 -13.67
CA ASN A 41 -9.74 8.19 -12.99
C ASN A 41 -11.11 7.84 -12.39
N GLY A 42 -12.07 8.76 -12.35
CA GLY A 42 -13.37 8.54 -11.70
C GLY A 42 -13.32 8.47 -10.16
N SER A 43 -12.13 8.45 -9.55
CA SER A 43 -11.93 8.33 -8.12
C SER A 43 -10.97 9.37 -7.55
N PHE A 44 -11.17 9.74 -6.28
CA PHE A 44 -10.19 10.53 -5.51
C PHE A 44 -9.01 9.71 -5.01
N ILE A 45 -9.14 8.38 -5.02
CA ILE A 45 -8.07 7.46 -4.63
C ILE A 45 -6.98 7.53 -5.69
N ALA A 46 -5.75 7.76 -5.25
CA ALA A 46 -4.60 7.71 -6.12
C ALA A 46 -4.34 6.24 -6.50
N SER A 47 -4.33 5.90 -7.80
CA SER A 47 -3.96 4.54 -8.24
C SER A 47 -2.55 4.20 -7.76
N THR A 48 -2.39 3.12 -7.00
CA THR A 48 -1.08 2.67 -6.51
C THR A 48 -0.40 1.75 -7.53
N ASP A 49 -1.05 1.49 -8.67
CA ASP A 49 -0.56 0.57 -9.69
C ASP A 49 0.74 1.09 -10.28
N GLY A 50 1.81 0.31 -10.11
CA GLY A 50 3.17 0.68 -10.54
C GLY A 50 3.91 1.67 -9.63
N ARG A 51 3.33 2.10 -8.50
CA ARG A 51 4.05 2.92 -7.50
C ARG A 51 4.70 2.03 -6.45
N GLY A 52 6.02 1.91 -6.50
CA GLY A 52 6.83 1.19 -5.51
C GLY A 52 7.85 0.24 -6.15
N ARG A 53 8.65 -0.45 -5.34
CA ARG A 53 9.61 -1.45 -5.82
C ARG A 53 8.83 -2.67 -6.35
N PRO A 54 9.06 -3.12 -7.59
CA PRO A 54 8.38 -4.29 -8.14
C PRO A 54 8.64 -5.53 -7.29
N ARG A 55 7.59 -6.35 -7.10
CA ARG A 55 7.59 -7.53 -6.21
C ARG A 55 8.35 -8.74 -6.74
N THR A 56 8.85 -8.71 -7.97
CA THR A 56 9.39 -9.89 -8.69
C THR A 56 10.52 -10.60 -7.94
N VAL A 57 11.44 -9.86 -7.33
CA VAL A 57 12.56 -10.45 -6.55
C VAL A 57 12.07 -11.13 -5.27
N ARG A 58 10.90 -10.73 -4.73
CA ARG A 58 10.35 -11.33 -3.51
C ARG A 58 9.63 -12.65 -3.76
N GLN A 59 8.98 -12.83 -4.91
CA GLN A 59 8.22 -14.04 -5.22
C GLN A 59 9.13 -15.28 -5.28
N HIS A 60 10.24 -15.21 -6.02
CA HIS A 60 11.21 -16.32 -6.08
C HIS A 60 11.82 -16.64 -4.71
N LEU A 61 12.05 -15.62 -3.89
CA LEU A 61 12.64 -15.80 -2.56
C LEU A 61 11.64 -16.36 -1.55
N GLU A 62 10.35 -16.04 -1.70
CA GLU A 62 9.26 -16.64 -0.92
C GLU A 62 9.16 -18.13 -1.21
N GLU A 63 9.11 -18.52 -2.48
CA GLU A 63 9.01 -19.92 -2.94
C GLU A 63 10.18 -20.78 -2.40
N VAL A 64 11.42 -20.31 -2.55
CA VAL A 64 12.61 -21.02 -2.03
C VAL A 64 12.61 -21.18 -0.50
N ILE A 65 12.06 -20.21 0.24
CA ILE A 65 11.94 -20.32 1.71
C ILE A 65 10.91 -21.38 2.09
N LEU A 66 9.80 -21.46 1.36
CA LEU A 66 8.72 -22.41 1.62
C LEU A 66 9.15 -23.84 1.28
N ASP A 67 9.76 -24.05 0.11
CA ASP A 67 10.28 -25.35 -0.32
C ASP A 67 11.27 -25.92 0.72
N HIS A 68 12.19 -25.08 1.21
CA HIS A 68 13.18 -25.52 2.19
C HIS A 68 12.58 -25.91 3.55
N VAL A 69 11.48 -25.25 3.94
CA VAL A 69 10.75 -25.57 5.19
C VAL A 69 9.91 -26.83 5.03
N ASP A 70 9.33 -27.06 3.86
CA ASP A 70 8.58 -28.27 3.54
C ASP A 70 9.49 -29.50 3.46
N GLU A 71 10.70 -29.36 2.92
CA GLU A 71 11.71 -30.44 2.91
C GLU A 71 12.22 -30.80 4.32
N THR A 72 12.28 -29.83 5.23
CA THR A 72 12.87 -30.02 6.58
C THR A 72 12.00 -29.44 7.70
N PRO A 73 10.85 -30.06 8.00
CA PRO A 73 9.95 -29.61 9.06
C PRO A 73 10.63 -29.80 10.44
N GLY A 74 11.10 -28.69 11.02
CA GLY A 74 11.81 -28.68 12.30
C GLY A 74 13.04 -27.78 12.34
N THR A 75 13.47 -27.23 11.19
CA THR A 75 14.55 -26.26 11.14
C THR A 75 14.14 -24.93 11.78
N SER A 76 15.06 -24.34 12.55
CA SER A 76 14.80 -23.02 13.13
C SER A 76 14.80 -21.96 12.02
N ARG A 77 13.98 -20.91 12.18
CA ARG A 77 13.96 -19.74 11.28
C ARG A 77 15.34 -19.11 11.05
N ARG A 78 16.24 -19.25 12.03
CA ARG A 78 17.63 -18.77 11.92
C ARG A 78 18.48 -19.69 11.03
N ALA A 79 18.29 -21.01 11.13
CA ALA A 79 18.97 -21.98 10.28
C ALA A 79 18.58 -21.77 8.81
N VAL A 80 17.28 -21.65 8.52
CA VAL A 80 16.76 -21.34 7.18
C VAL A 80 17.37 -20.05 6.63
N ALA A 81 17.42 -19.00 7.45
CA ALA A 81 18.02 -17.72 7.08
C ALA A 81 19.52 -17.84 6.73
N CYS A 82 20.28 -18.60 7.53
CA CYS A 82 21.69 -18.85 7.27
C CYS A 82 21.90 -19.68 5.98
N CYS A 83 21.13 -20.74 5.77
CA CYS A 83 21.25 -21.62 4.61
C CYS A 83 20.92 -20.91 3.29
N LEU A 84 19.93 -20.02 3.30
CA LEU A 84 19.48 -19.30 2.10
C LEU A 84 20.18 -17.94 1.92
N HIS A 85 21.11 -17.57 2.80
CA HIS A 85 21.73 -16.23 2.83
C HIS A 85 20.72 -15.07 2.88
N VAL A 86 19.58 -15.30 3.55
CA VAL A 86 18.49 -14.32 3.70
C VAL A 86 18.46 -13.80 5.13
N SER A 87 18.06 -12.55 5.31
CA SER A 87 17.85 -12.00 6.65
C SER A 87 16.70 -12.71 7.39
N GLN A 88 16.92 -13.07 8.66
CA GLN A 88 15.91 -13.73 9.50
C GLN A 88 14.54 -13.00 9.58
N PRO A 89 14.47 -11.65 9.59
CA PRO A 89 13.21 -10.93 9.53
C PRO A 89 12.43 -11.16 8.23
N THR A 90 13.12 -11.48 7.13
CA THR A 90 12.47 -11.80 5.84
C THR A 90 11.86 -13.18 5.91
N VAL A 91 12.60 -14.19 6.38
CA VAL A 91 12.07 -15.55 6.63
C VAL A 91 10.86 -15.52 7.58
N ARG A 92 10.94 -14.77 8.69
CA ARG A 92 9.81 -14.59 9.60
C ARG A 92 8.60 -13.96 8.90
N ARG A 93 8.81 -12.98 8.02
CA ARG A 93 7.71 -12.37 7.27
C ARG A 93 7.07 -13.42 6.37
N VAL A 94 7.81 -14.09 5.48
CA VAL A 94 7.24 -15.09 4.57
C VAL A 94 6.40 -16.15 5.30
N LEU A 95 6.97 -16.79 6.32
CA LEU A 95 6.26 -17.83 7.08
C LEU A 95 5.05 -17.31 7.86
N LEU A 96 5.08 -16.05 8.32
CA LEU A 96 3.93 -15.48 9.03
C LEU A 96 2.77 -15.21 8.08
N TRP A 97 3.04 -14.78 6.84
CA TRP A 97 1.99 -14.53 5.85
C TRP A 97 1.30 -15.85 5.46
N ASP A 98 2.06 -16.93 5.31
CA ASP A 98 1.51 -18.25 5.01
C ASP A 98 0.74 -18.88 6.17
N CYS A 99 1.25 -18.78 7.41
CA CYS A 99 0.52 -19.23 8.58
C CYS A 99 -0.81 -18.47 8.77
N TRP A 100 -0.84 -17.18 8.45
CA TRP A 100 -2.06 -16.39 8.46
C TRP A 100 -3.03 -16.84 7.36
N TRP A 101 -2.53 -17.11 6.16
CA TRP A 101 -3.34 -17.57 5.04
C TRP A 101 -3.96 -18.96 5.31
N MET A 102 -3.17 -19.88 5.87
CA MET A 102 -3.62 -21.23 6.26
C MET A 102 -4.62 -21.23 7.42
N GLN A 103 -4.46 -20.33 8.40
CA GLN A 103 -5.45 -20.18 9.48
C GLN A 103 -6.76 -19.54 8.97
N PHE A 104 -6.66 -18.59 8.03
CA PHE A 104 -7.82 -17.94 7.44
C PHE A 104 -8.61 -18.89 6.51
N LEU A 105 -7.93 -19.77 5.77
CA LEU A 105 -8.56 -20.78 4.90
C LEU A 105 -9.14 -21.99 5.65
N LYS A 106 -8.64 -22.32 6.85
CA LYS A 106 -9.25 -23.37 7.69
C LYS A 106 -10.49 -22.91 8.47
N LEU A 107 -10.84 -21.63 8.38
CA LEU A 107 -12.02 -21.03 9.02
C LEU A 107 -13.22 -20.89 8.06
N PHE A 108 -13.10 -21.40 6.84
CA PHE A 108 -14.18 -21.52 5.84
C PHE A 108 -14.25 -22.97 5.34
#